data_AF-A0A2H0Y329-F1
#
_entry.id   AF-A0A2H0Y329-F1
#
_cell.length_a   1.000
_cell.length_b   1.000
_cell.length_c   1.000
_cell.angle_alpha   90.00
_cell.angle_beta   90.00
_cell.angle_gamma   90.00
#
_symmetry.space_group_name_H-M   'P 1'
#
loop_
_entity.id
_entity.type
_entity.pdbx_description
1 polymer ?
#
loop_
_entity_poly.entity_id
_entity_poly.type
_entity_poly.pdbx_seq_one_letter_code
_entity_poly.pdbx_strand_id
1 'polypeptide(L)'
;MIALVTFLTHVVILTISWWLTKPFFKEPPCAVCGRADTYPVRVLYQYKVNVIPYVVEKDIFYCKRHMENVPQIVTEIPGEKDRVGKRFWIVTISTTAVLATLLFILTLLDLSYWLLAIHPILVTFIFSIFGIVSNVTMTTFFIATLIIPISIFIVWNQWIANQK
;
A
#
# COMPACT_ATOMS: atom_id res chain seq x y z
N MET A 1 1.98 25.84 -12.30
CA MET A 1 3.35 25.26 -12.25
C MET A 1 3.51 24.20 -11.17
N ILE A 2 3.18 24.47 -9.90
CA ILE A 2 3.36 23.51 -8.78
C ILE A 2 2.63 22.18 -9.00
N ALA A 3 1.36 22.20 -9.45
CA ALA A 3 0.62 20.97 -9.72
C ALA A 3 1.32 20.06 -10.75
N LEU A 4 1.91 20.64 -11.80
CA LEU A 4 2.68 19.90 -12.80
C LEU A 4 3.95 19.30 -12.20
N VAL A 5 4.68 20.08 -11.39
CA VAL A 5 5.89 19.60 -10.70
C VAL A 5 5.55 18.44 -9.76
N THR A 6 4.50 18.56 -8.94
CA THR A 6 4.05 17.49 -8.05
C THR A 6 3.66 16.24 -8.83
N PHE A 7 2.93 16.39 -9.94
CA PHE A 7 2.55 15.26 -10.79
C PHE A 7 3.76 14.56 -11.39
N LEU A 8 4.75 15.30 -11.93
CA LEU A 8 5.98 14.73 -12.45
C LEU A 8 6.78 14.00 -11.38
N THR A 9 6.92 14.59 -10.18
CA THR A 9 7.59 13.94 -9.05
C THR A 9 6.88 12.65 -8.65
N HIS A 10 5.54 12.64 -8.64
CA HIS A 10 4.76 11.43 -8.37
C HIS A 10 5.03 10.33 -9.40
N VAL A 11 5.05 10.67 -10.70
CA VAL A 11 5.38 9.73 -11.78
C VAL A 11 6.80 9.18 -11.62
N VAL A 12 7.78 10.01 -11.27
CA VAL A 12 9.16 9.58 -11.00
C VAL A 12 9.21 8.59 -9.83
N ILE A 13 8.55 8.89 -8.71
CA ILE A 13 8.48 8.00 -7.54
C ILE A 13 7.87 6.64 -7.92
N LEU A 14 6.75 6.64 -8.64
CA LEU A 14 6.10 5.42 -9.10
C LEU A 14 6.97 4.62 -10.08
N THR A 15 7.70 5.31 -10.96
CA THR A 15 8.61 4.66 -11.91
C THR A 15 9.77 3.98 -11.19
N ILE A 16 10.41 4.67 -10.25
CA ILE A 16 11.48 4.08 -9.41
C ILE A 16 10.92 2.88 -8.63
N SER A 17 9.74 3.03 -8.05
CA SER A 17 9.07 1.96 -7.29
C SER A 17 8.75 0.75 -8.16
N TRP A 18 8.33 0.97 -9.41
CA TRP A 18 8.11 -0.08 -10.39
C TRP A 18 9.42 -0.81 -10.71
N TRP A 19 10.51 -0.09 -10.98
CA TRP A 19 11.81 -0.69 -11.25
C TRP A 19 12.29 -1.60 -10.10
N LEU A 20 12.10 -1.14 -8.85
CA LEU A 20 12.48 -1.91 -7.65
C LEU A 20 11.61 -3.15 -7.42
N THR A 21 10.35 -3.14 -7.84
CA THR A 21 9.39 -4.23 -7.55
C THR A 21 9.18 -5.17 -8.73
N LYS A 22 9.46 -4.72 -9.96
CA LYS A 22 9.28 -5.47 -11.22
C LYS A 22 9.88 -6.88 -11.19
N PRO A 23 11.08 -7.14 -10.64
CA PRO A 23 11.64 -8.48 -10.60
C PRO A 23 10.72 -9.50 -9.93
N PHE A 24 9.96 -9.06 -8.92
CA PHE A 24 9.12 -9.91 -8.07
C PHE A 24 7.66 -10.00 -8.54
N PHE A 25 7.26 -9.38 -9.66
CA PHE A 25 5.85 -9.23 -10.03
C PHE A 25 5.07 -10.53 -10.21
N LYS A 26 5.76 -11.59 -10.63
CA LYS A 26 5.17 -12.91 -10.82
C LYS A 26 5.06 -13.70 -9.53
N GLU A 27 5.79 -13.30 -8.50
CA GLU A 27 5.85 -13.98 -7.21
C GLU A 27 4.66 -13.57 -6.35
N PRO A 28 4.21 -14.49 -5.46
CA PRO A 28 3.27 -14.14 -4.42
C PRO A 28 3.96 -13.25 -3.37
N PRO A 29 3.22 -12.34 -2.74
CA PRO A 29 3.75 -11.47 -1.68
C PRO A 29 3.93 -12.25 -0.38
N CYS A 30 4.64 -11.65 0.59
CA CYS A 30 4.86 -12.30 1.88
C CYS A 30 3.52 -12.57 2.57
N ALA A 31 3.28 -13.81 2.99
CA ALA A 31 2.02 -14.23 3.61
C ALA A 31 1.61 -13.38 4.82
N VAL A 32 2.60 -12.85 5.57
CA VAL A 32 2.37 -12.06 6.79
C VAL A 32 2.24 -10.57 6.48
N CYS A 33 3.27 -9.97 5.88
CA CYS A 33 3.34 -8.51 5.73
C CYS A 33 3.09 -7.99 4.31
N GLY A 34 3.02 -8.88 3.32
CA GLY A 34 2.73 -8.50 1.94
C GLY A 34 3.89 -7.93 1.14
N ARG A 35 5.13 -8.00 1.64
CA ARG A 35 6.33 -7.49 0.91
C ARG A 35 6.65 -8.31 -0.34
N ALA A 36 7.38 -7.68 -1.27
CA ALA A 36 7.71 -8.24 -2.59
C ALA A 36 8.82 -9.29 -2.58
N ASP A 37 9.94 -9.00 -1.89
CA ASP A 37 11.09 -9.90 -1.78
C ASP A 37 10.75 -11.07 -0.86
N THR A 38 10.44 -12.23 -1.46
CA THR A 38 9.99 -13.41 -0.75
C THR A 38 10.62 -14.69 -1.27
N TYR A 39 10.69 -15.68 -0.39
CA TYR A 39 11.26 -16.99 -0.67
C TYR A 39 10.25 -18.06 -0.26
N PRO A 40 10.14 -19.17 -1.03
CA PRO A 40 9.28 -20.27 -0.67
C PRO A 40 9.85 -21.00 0.56
N VAL A 41 8.99 -21.26 1.54
CA VAL A 41 9.26 -22.08 2.72
C VAL A 41 8.26 -23.22 2.74
N ARG A 42 8.76 -24.45 2.80
CA ARG A 42 7.92 -25.65 2.96
C ARG A 42 7.33 -25.68 4.36
N VAL A 43 6.01 -25.65 4.43
CA VAL A 43 5.25 -25.71 5.69
C VAL A 43 4.14 -26.74 5.59
N LEU A 44 3.71 -27.25 6.74
CA LEU A 44 2.60 -28.17 6.86
C LEU A 44 1.29 -27.38 6.94
N TYR A 45 0.47 -27.42 5.89
CA TYR A 45 -0.83 -26.77 5.90
C TYR A 45 -1.92 -27.70 6.44
N GLN A 46 -2.60 -27.25 7.51
CA GLN A 46 -3.71 -27.97 8.11
C GLN A 46 -5.03 -27.49 7.48
N TYR A 47 -5.66 -28.36 6.69
CA TYR A 47 -6.98 -28.10 6.14
C TYR A 47 -8.03 -28.14 7.27
N LYS A 48 -8.77 -27.04 7.47
CA LYS A 48 -9.99 -27.05 8.29
C LYS A 48 -11.10 -27.79 7.52
N VAL A 49 -11.17 -29.10 7.68
CA VAL A 49 -12.32 -29.90 7.24
C VAL A 49 -13.16 -30.26 8.46
N ASN A 50 -14.49 -30.24 8.31
CA ASN A 50 -15.47 -30.45 9.39
C ASN A 50 -15.43 -31.84 10.07
N VAL A 51 -14.55 -32.76 9.67
CA VAL A 51 -14.58 -34.17 10.15
C VAL A 51 -13.23 -34.61 10.72
N ILE A 52 -12.12 -34.48 10.00
CA ILE A 52 -10.76 -34.78 10.50
C ILE A 52 -9.77 -33.81 9.83
N PRO A 53 -8.96 -33.04 10.58
CA PRO A 53 -7.93 -32.21 9.98
C PRO A 53 -6.84 -33.09 9.38
N TYR A 54 -6.56 -32.93 8.09
CA TYR A 54 -5.40 -33.53 7.44
C TYR A 54 -4.40 -32.44 7.07
N VAL A 55 -3.13 -32.85 7.01
CA VAL A 55 -1.99 -31.95 6.83
C VAL A 55 -1.34 -32.24 5.49
N VAL A 56 -1.05 -31.20 4.71
CA VAL A 56 -0.38 -31.30 3.40
C VAL A 56 0.81 -30.35 3.36
N GLU A 57 1.94 -30.80 2.82
CA GLU A 57 3.08 -29.91 2.57
C GLU A 57 2.76 -28.91 1.47
N LYS A 58 2.99 -27.62 1.74
CA LYS A 58 2.80 -26.56 0.77
C LYS A 58 3.91 -25.52 0.89
N ASP A 59 4.33 -24.97 -0.24
CA ASP A 59 5.23 -23.82 -0.26
C ASP A 59 4.44 -22.55 0.06
N ILE A 60 4.82 -21.86 1.14
CA ILE A 60 4.32 -20.52 1.47
C ILE A 60 5.48 -19.53 1.41
N PHE A 61 5.19 -18.35 0.86
CA PHE A 61 6.21 -17.35 0.58
C PHE A 61 6.33 -16.36 1.75
N TYR A 62 7.54 -16.25 2.29
CA TYR A 62 7.87 -15.35 3.38
C TYR A 62 9.02 -14.43 3.00
N CYS A 63 9.01 -13.21 3.54
CA CYS A 63 10.20 -12.35 3.45
C CYS A 63 11.23 -12.78 4.49
N LYS A 64 12.50 -12.40 4.27
CA LYS A 64 13.63 -12.76 5.16
C LYS A 64 13.34 -12.59 6.65
N ARG A 65 12.67 -11.49 7.03
CA ARG A 65 12.30 -11.20 8.44
C ARG A 65 11.31 -12.22 9.03
N HIS A 66 10.37 -12.71 8.23
CA HIS A 66 9.34 -13.64 8.71
C HIS A 66 9.75 -15.10 8.57
N MET A 67 10.75 -15.42 7.74
CA MET A 67 11.29 -16.79 7.59
C MET A 67 11.78 -17.36 8.92
N GLU A 68 12.39 -16.53 9.78
CA GLU A 68 12.92 -16.95 11.09
C GLU A 68 11.84 -17.36 12.09
N ASN A 69 10.59 -16.90 11.88
CA ASN A 69 9.48 -17.11 12.80
C ASN A 69 8.32 -17.89 12.13
N VAL A 70 8.61 -18.66 11.08
CA VAL A 70 7.58 -19.43 10.35
C VAL A 70 7.07 -20.56 11.24
N PRO A 71 5.75 -20.63 11.51
CA PRO A 71 5.18 -21.77 12.20
C PRO A 71 5.28 -23.01 11.30
N GLN A 72 5.64 -24.15 11.87
CA GLN A 72 5.73 -25.41 11.14
C GLN A 72 4.37 -25.82 10.56
N ILE A 73 3.28 -25.53 11.28
CA ILE A 73 1.91 -25.78 10.85
C ILE A 73 1.19 -24.45 10.63
N VAL A 74 0.61 -24.27 9.44
CA VAL A 74 -0.14 -23.09 9.03
C VAL A 74 -1.61 -23.46 8.79
N THR A 75 -2.53 -22.60 9.24
CA THR A 75 -3.98 -22.82 9.11
C THR A 75 -4.64 -21.94 8.05
N GLU A 76 -3.90 -20.95 7.53
CA GLU A 76 -4.33 -20.02 6.49
C GLU A 76 -3.26 -19.92 5.39
N ILE A 77 -3.68 -19.96 4.12
CA ILE A 77 -2.80 -19.77 2.96
C ILE A 77 -3.21 -18.47 2.27
N PRO A 78 -2.25 -17.59 1.90
CA PRO A 78 -2.55 -16.44 1.07
C PRO A 78 -3.19 -16.87 -0.26
N GLY A 79 -4.19 -16.13 -0.72
CA GLY A 79 -4.95 -16.49 -1.92
C GLY A 79 -4.06 -16.66 -3.15
N GLU A 80 -4.30 -17.72 -3.93
CA GLU A 80 -3.50 -18.12 -5.10
C GLU A 80 -3.44 -17.04 -6.22
N LYS A 81 -4.38 -16.09 -6.18
CA LYS A 81 -4.49 -14.97 -7.13
C LYS A 81 -3.80 -13.69 -6.65
N ASP A 82 -3.21 -13.69 -5.46
CA ASP A 82 -2.52 -12.54 -4.91
C ASP A 82 -1.06 -12.52 -5.36
N ARG A 83 -0.65 -11.45 -6.03
CA ARG A 83 0.69 -11.30 -6.62
C ARG A 83 1.21 -9.92 -6.36
N VAL A 84 2.54 -9.81 -6.25
CA VAL A 84 3.22 -8.52 -6.06
C VAL A 84 2.82 -7.52 -7.15
N GLY A 85 2.77 -7.96 -8.42
CA GLY A 85 2.37 -7.08 -9.52
C GLY A 85 0.95 -6.53 -9.37
N LYS A 86 -0.01 -7.36 -8.93
CA LYS A 86 -1.39 -6.92 -8.69
C LYS A 86 -1.46 -5.88 -7.57
N ARG A 87 -0.73 -6.11 -6.48
CA ARG A 87 -0.64 -5.17 -5.35
C ARG A 87 0.02 -3.85 -5.74
N PHE A 88 1.07 -3.91 -6.55
CA PHE A 88 1.71 -2.70 -7.09
C PHE A 88 0.73 -1.84 -7.89
N TRP A 89 -0.10 -2.46 -8.73
CA TRP A 89 -1.16 -1.75 -9.46
C TRP A 89 -2.21 -1.15 -8.53
N ILE A 90 -2.64 -1.87 -7.50
CA ILE A 90 -3.58 -1.35 -6.49
C ILE A 90 -2.99 -0.12 -5.78
N VAL A 91 -1.72 -0.18 -5.36
CA VAL A 91 -1.00 0.94 -4.74
C VAL A 91 -0.85 2.12 -5.69
N THR A 92 -0.56 1.86 -6.97
CA THR A 92 -0.44 2.90 -7.99
C THR A 92 -1.78 3.62 -8.17
N ILE A 93 -2.88 2.87 -8.32
CA ILE A 93 -4.22 3.45 -8.46
C ILE A 93 -4.62 4.23 -7.20
N SER A 94 -4.37 3.68 -6.01
CA SER A 94 -4.74 4.35 -4.76
C SER A 94 -3.93 5.63 -4.53
N THR A 95 -2.61 5.62 -4.77
CA THR A 95 -1.78 6.82 -4.64
C THR A 95 -2.17 7.92 -5.63
N THR A 96 -2.49 7.55 -6.89
CA THR A 96 -3.02 8.50 -7.89
C THR A 96 -4.39 9.05 -7.46
N ALA A 97 -5.26 8.20 -6.91
CA ALA A 97 -6.55 8.65 -6.39
C ALA A 97 -6.39 9.67 -5.26
N VAL A 98 -5.48 9.45 -4.31
CA VAL A 98 -5.17 10.42 -3.24
C VAL A 98 -4.72 11.76 -3.83
N LEU A 99 -3.85 11.76 -4.85
CA LEU A 99 -3.40 12.99 -5.52
C LEU A 99 -4.57 13.74 -6.17
N ALA A 100 -5.43 13.01 -6.89
CA ALA A 100 -6.60 13.58 -7.54
C ALA A 100 -7.60 14.16 -6.54
N THR A 101 -7.86 13.45 -5.44
CA THR A 101 -8.74 13.92 -4.35
C THR A 101 -8.17 15.17 -3.66
N LEU A 102 -6.86 15.21 -3.41
CA LEU A 102 -6.21 16.38 -2.84
C LEU A 102 -6.31 17.59 -3.78
N LEU A 103 -6.03 17.39 -5.08
CA LEU A 103 -6.18 18.44 -6.09
C LEU A 103 -7.62 18.97 -6.17
N PHE A 104 -8.59 18.06 -6.17
CA PHE A 104 -10.01 18.42 -6.20
C PHE A 104 -10.39 19.32 -5.02
N ILE A 105 -9.97 18.97 -3.80
CA ILE A 105 -10.32 19.75 -2.61
C ILE A 105 -9.61 21.09 -2.53
N LEU A 106 -8.33 21.15 -2.89
CA LEU A 106 -7.62 22.42 -2.94
C LEU A 106 -8.28 23.38 -3.93
N THR A 107 -8.76 22.86 -5.06
CA THR A 107 -9.52 23.64 -6.05
C THR A 107 -10.89 24.06 -5.52
N LEU A 108 -11.62 23.14 -4.88
CA LEU A 108 -12.97 23.39 -4.35
C LEU A 108 -12.99 24.45 -3.24
N LEU A 109 -11.98 24.46 -2.37
CA LEU A 109 -11.88 25.35 -1.21
C LEU A 109 -11.02 26.60 -1.47
N ASP A 110 -10.56 26.80 -2.71
CA ASP A 110 -9.66 27.88 -3.13
C ASP A 110 -8.41 28.01 -2.24
N LEU A 111 -7.81 26.85 -1.93
CA LEU A 111 -6.61 26.76 -1.10
C LEU A 111 -5.33 26.78 -1.93
N SER A 112 -4.21 27.14 -1.29
CA SER A 112 -2.92 27.20 -1.96
C SER A 112 -2.47 25.84 -2.52
N TYR A 113 -2.14 25.81 -3.81
CA TYR A 113 -1.60 24.63 -4.50
C TYR A 113 -0.23 24.16 -3.96
N TRP A 114 0.48 24.96 -3.13
CA TRP A 114 1.69 24.51 -2.44
C TRP A 114 1.44 23.29 -1.55
N LEU A 115 0.22 23.14 -1.02
CA LEU A 115 -0.17 21.98 -0.20
C LEU A 115 -0.14 20.65 -0.97
N LEU A 116 -0.13 20.67 -2.32
CA LEU A 116 0.09 19.47 -3.13
C LEU A 116 1.44 18.79 -2.86
N ALA A 117 2.44 19.52 -2.37
CA ALA A 117 3.76 18.97 -2.05
C ALA A 117 3.72 17.91 -0.93
N ILE A 118 2.66 17.90 -0.09
CA ILE A 118 2.47 16.89 0.96
C ILE A 118 2.36 15.48 0.36
N HIS A 119 1.78 15.36 -0.83
CA HIS A 119 1.53 14.06 -1.47
C HIS A 119 2.82 13.27 -1.77
N PRO A 120 3.78 13.77 -2.57
CA PRO A 120 5.00 13.01 -2.87
C PRO A 120 5.85 12.74 -1.62
N ILE A 121 5.82 13.63 -0.62
CA ILE A 121 6.49 13.42 0.67
C ILE A 121 5.86 12.22 1.39
N LEU A 122 4.52 12.22 1.50
CA LEU A 122 3.76 11.14 2.12
C LEU A 122 4.02 9.79 1.41
N VAL A 123 3.99 9.79 0.07
CA VAL A 123 4.22 8.55 -0.70
C VAL A 123 5.62 8.00 -0.46
N THR A 124 6.64 8.86 -0.55
CA THR A 124 8.04 8.46 -0.35
C THR A 124 8.28 7.95 1.06
N PHE A 125 7.73 8.61 2.07
CA PHE A 125 7.83 8.23 3.48
C PHE A 125 7.22 6.84 3.73
N ILE A 126 5.98 6.62 3.27
CA ILE A 126 5.27 5.34 3.44
C ILE A 126 6.04 4.21 2.73
N PHE A 127 6.48 4.44 1.49
CA PHE A 127 7.24 3.45 0.73
C PHE A 127 8.56 3.07 1.42
N SER A 128 9.25 4.04 2.00
CA SER A 128 10.53 3.82 2.67
C SER A 128 10.39 3.02 3.97
N ILE A 129 9.34 3.26 4.75
CA ILE A 129 9.16 2.62 6.06
C ILE A 129 8.50 1.24 5.93
N PHE A 130 7.39 1.16 5.22
CA PHE A 130 6.55 -0.04 5.20
C PHE A 130 6.87 -0.99 4.03
N GLY A 131 7.36 -0.42 2.92
CA GLY A 131 7.64 -1.11 1.67
C GLY A 131 6.51 -0.93 0.65
N ILE A 132 6.84 -0.88 -0.63
CA ILE A 132 5.94 -0.45 -1.72
C ILE A 132 4.62 -1.23 -1.78
N VAL A 133 4.65 -2.56 -1.67
CA VAL A 133 3.48 -3.45 -1.84
C VAL A 133 2.94 -4.05 -0.54
N SER A 134 3.41 -3.56 0.61
CA SER A 134 3.04 -4.12 1.91
C SER A 134 1.55 -3.94 2.21
N ASN A 135 0.99 -4.82 3.06
CA ASN A 135 -0.40 -4.69 3.52
C ASN A 135 -0.64 -3.32 4.16
N VAL A 136 0.28 -2.89 5.03
CA VAL A 136 0.20 -1.59 5.72
C VAL A 136 0.16 -0.45 4.72
N THR A 137 1.06 -0.46 3.72
CA THR A 137 1.11 0.56 2.67
C THR A 137 -0.20 0.69 1.92
N MET A 138 -0.78 -0.43 1.47
CA MET A 138 -2.06 -0.43 0.79
C MET A 138 -3.16 0.16 1.66
N THR A 139 -3.28 -0.33 2.90
CA THR A 139 -4.29 0.15 3.86
C THR A 139 -4.12 1.64 4.15
N THR A 140 -2.88 2.12 4.36
CA THR A 140 -2.61 3.54 4.59
C THR A 140 -3.08 4.40 3.43
N PHE A 141 -2.80 4.03 2.17
CA PHE A 141 -3.28 4.82 1.03
C PHE A 141 -4.80 4.78 0.85
N PHE A 142 -5.45 3.63 1.04
CA PHE A 142 -6.91 3.55 1.01
C PHE A 142 -7.57 4.46 2.05
N ILE A 143 -7.05 4.44 3.28
CA ILE A 143 -7.52 5.29 4.36
C ILE A 143 -7.21 6.76 4.07
N ALA A 144 -6.02 7.07 3.55
CA ALA A 144 -5.60 8.43 3.23
C ALA A 144 -6.51 9.09 2.17
N THR A 145 -7.03 8.33 1.21
CA THR A 145 -7.99 8.83 0.20
C THR A 145 -9.24 9.45 0.84
N LEU A 146 -9.64 8.99 2.04
CA LEU A 146 -10.81 9.49 2.77
C LEU A 146 -10.42 10.43 3.91
N ILE A 147 -9.36 10.15 4.65
CA ILE A 147 -9.00 10.96 5.83
C ILE A 147 -8.47 12.33 5.42
N ILE A 148 -7.54 12.40 4.46
CA ILE A 148 -6.95 13.66 4.01
C ILE A 148 -8.01 14.68 3.59
N PRO A 149 -8.97 14.33 2.70
CA PRO A 149 -9.98 15.29 2.28
C PRO A 149 -10.86 15.78 3.43
N ILE A 150 -11.30 14.87 4.30
CA ILE A 150 -12.15 15.18 5.45
C ILE A 150 -11.42 16.08 6.44
N SER A 151 -10.15 15.77 6.74
CA SER A 151 -9.33 16.58 7.65
C SER A 151 -9.13 18.00 7.12
N ILE A 152 -8.83 18.17 5.84
CA ILE A 152 -8.69 19.51 5.22
C ILE A 152 -10.00 20.29 5.31
N PHE A 153 -11.12 19.64 4.99
CA PHE A 153 -12.44 20.28 5.05
C PHE A 153 -12.81 20.73 6.47
N ILE A 154 -12.57 19.90 7.49
CA ILE A 154 -12.82 20.24 8.90
C ILE A 154 -11.99 21.44 9.33
N VAL A 155 -10.68 21.43 9.04
CA VAL A 155 -9.78 22.52 9.41
C VAL A 155 -10.18 23.82 8.73
N TRP A 156 -10.52 23.78 7.44
CA TRP A 156 -10.99 24.94 6.69
C TRP A 156 -12.29 25.51 7.26
N ASN A 157 -13.27 24.64 7.57
CA ASN A 157 -14.56 25.07 8.11
C ASN A 157 -14.41 25.72 9.49
N GLN A 158 -13.55 25.19 10.36
CA GLN A 158 -13.23 25.79 11.66
C GLN A 158 -12.53 27.15 11.51
N TRP A 159 -11.60 27.27 10.56
CA TRP A 159 -10.90 28.52 10.29
C TRP A 159 -11.86 29.63 9.85
N ILE A 160 -12.81 29.33 8.95
CA ILE A 160 -13.85 30.28 8.54
C ILE A 160 -14.77 30.67 9.70
N ALA A 161 -15.15 29.71 10.55
CA ALA A 161 -16.00 29.99 11.70
C ALA A 161 -15.35 30.96 12.69
N ASN A 162 -14.03 30.88 12.88
CA ASN A 162 -13.27 31.74 13.79
C ASN A 162 -12.98 33.15 13.21
N GLN A 163 -13.22 33.39 11.93
CA GLN A 163 -13.08 34.71 11.31
C GLN A 163 -14.36 35.54 11.32
N LYS A 164 -15.47 34.96 11.78
CA LYS A 164 -16.74 35.66 12.01
C LYS A 164 -16.84 36.12 13.45
#